data_AF-I3EH56-F1
#
_entry.id   AF-I3EH56-F1
#
_cell.length_a   1.000
_cell.length_b   1.000
_cell.length_c   1.000
_cell.angle_alpha   90.00
_cell.angle_beta   90.00
_cell.angle_gamma   90.00
#
_symmetry.space_group_name_H-M   'P 1'
#
loop_
_entity.id
_entity.type
_entity.pdbx_description
1 polymer ?
#
loop_
_entity_poly.entity_id
_entity_poly.type
_entity_poly.pdbx_seq_one_letter_code
_entity_poly.pdbx_strand_id
1 'polypeptide(L)'
;MFPSSIGHLTVHTSNDDSFIRFLEFEHVSKHKIDILACLFLLAEGVDIPLKVEDDKINLTLVLKEIIAKSTEQKSKPEIKQKSEEKKNKFSITMKGMCSIEKEDNTFKNKNVLQTRAADVINFFIDTKTNPDIREGGKYAEPRTYEEFNTGKFLNNARWLIQYYIFEYLDSEEKIIEFAKTVYSMLKECIEQKKSEGSNNEVKYLESIVNKCFVKSSNANTIKAKHIIDIMDVIYGESSLENVLPFTGSIGMPEYKSISSYNRKEDSFDSSSIYSNCVEAGLLGLFCCLAYDPKTKKYNIDHMGEVSPDLKKFFDTYNKQLETDTYEMHMEWSKVVADLENKNIRYLKENRNELAPGIINMLYVIAEITGRYSEEEKSLKELSTLLEEDDDEKQSELFTKVKLYLKELFLSLSKKYTAEENSELARREIKIDILKMSKCSNIKKQVDILEK
;
A
#
# COMPACT_ATOMS: atom_id res chain seq x y z
N MET A 1 13.88 -3.26 -3.54
CA MET A 1 12.96 -4.05 -2.71
C MET A 1 11.99 -3.12 -1.98
N PHE A 2 12.45 -2.09 -1.26
CA PHE A 2 11.58 -0.99 -0.82
C PHE A 2 11.83 0.32 -1.57
N PRO A 3 10.81 0.87 -2.25
CA PRO A 3 10.84 2.24 -2.74
C PRO A 3 10.62 3.24 -1.59
N SER A 4 11.65 3.53 -0.78
CA SER A 4 11.56 4.57 0.26
C SER A 4 12.13 5.89 -0.25
N SER A 5 11.30 6.70 -0.91
CA SER A 5 11.70 8.05 -1.35
C SER A 5 11.63 9.10 -0.24
N ILE A 6 10.86 8.85 0.83
CA ILE A 6 10.54 9.82 1.90
C ILE A 6 11.02 9.34 3.28
N GLY A 7 11.75 8.22 3.36
CA GLY A 7 12.22 7.65 4.63
C GLY A 7 11.16 6.81 5.37
N HIS A 8 9.95 6.70 4.83
CA HIS A 8 8.94 5.71 5.26
C HIS A 8 9.14 4.41 4.48
N LEU A 9 9.01 3.28 5.17
CA LEU A 9 8.94 1.96 4.52
C LEU A 9 7.59 1.85 3.82
N THR A 10 7.61 1.44 2.56
CA THR A 10 6.39 1.17 1.78
C THR A 10 6.77 0.25 0.63
N VAL A 11 5.82 -0.60 0.23
CA VAL A 11 5.94 -1.45 -0.96
C VAL A 11 5.41 -0.76 -2.22
N HIS A 12 4.63 0.31 -2.06
CA HIS A 12 3.97 1.01 -3.15
C HIS A 12 4.93 1.97 -3.87
N THR A 13 4.86 1.96 -5.20
CA THR A 13 5.69 2.83 -6.04
C THR A 13 5.04 3.06 -7.40
N SER A 14 5.30 4.23 -7.97
CA SER A 14 4.98 4.56 -9.35
C SER A 14 5.88 3.89 -10.40
N ASN A 15 6.85 3.05 -9.99
CA ASN A 15 7.68 2.31 -10.95
C ASN A 15 6.87 1.20 -11.64
N ASP A 16 6.77 1.30 -12.97
CA ASP A 16 6.03 0.39 -13.85
C ASP A 16 6.51 -1.07 -13.86
N ASP A 17 7.76 -1.33 -13.44
CA ASP A 17 8.40 -2.65 -13.42
C ASP A 17 8.54 -3.25 -12.01
N SER A 18 7.92 -2.64 -11.01
CA SER A 18 8.01 -3.03 -9.60
C SER A 18 7.28 -4.35 -9.28
N PHE A 19 7.66 -4.98 -8.15
CA PHE A 19 7.06 -6.26 -7.75
C PHE A 19 5.56 -6.16 -7.44
N ILE A 20 5.13 -5.14 -6.70
CA ILE A 20 3.70 -4.92 -6.40
C ILE A 20 2.92 -4.68 -7.69
N ARG A 21 3.45 -3.83 -8.58
CA ARG A 21 2.84 -3.58 -9.89
C ARG A 21 2.70 -4.86 -10.72
N PHE A 22 3.71 -5.73 -10.69
CA PHE A 22 3.63 -7.03 -11.36
C PHE A 22 2.47 -7.89 -10.83
N LEU A 23 2.23 -7.92 -9.51
CA LEU A 23 1.11 -8.66 -8.92
C LEU A 23 -0.27 -8.10 -9.27
N GLU A 24 -0.36 -6.81 -9.58
CA GLU A 24 -1.60 -6.10 -9.91
C GLU A 24 -2.08 -6.32 -11.35
N PHE A 25 -1.22 -6.78 -12.27
CA PHE A 25 -1.65 -7.04 -13.64
C PHE A 25 -2.72 -8.13 -13.70
N GLU A 26 -3.73 -7.93 -14.54
CA GLU A 26 -4.89 -8.82 -14.66
C GLU A 26 -4.49 -10.29 -14.93
N HIS A 27 -3.48 -10.53 -15.78
CA HIS A 27 -3.03 -11.89 -16.10
C HIS A 27 -2.24 -12.56 -14.95
N VAL A 28 -1.77 -11.77 -13.97
CA VAL A 28 -1.00 -12.21 -12.79
C VAL A 28 -1.88 -12.29 -11.54
N SER A 29 -2.91 -11.45 -11.45
CA SER A 29 -3.73 -11.24 -10.25
C SER A 29 -4.33 -12.54 -9.69
N LYS A 30 -4.73 -13.46 -10.56
CA LYS A 30 -5.24 -14.81 -10.20
C LYS A 30 -4.19 -15.73 -9.54
N HIS A 31 -2.91 -15.40 -9.63
CA HIS A 31 -1.78 -16.16 -9.10
C HIS A 31 -1.04 -15.40 -7.98
N LYS A 32 -1.48 -14.20 -7.59
CA LYS A 32 -0.79 -13.37 -6.60
C LYS A 32 -0.57 -14.08 -5.26
N ILE A 33 -1.57 -14.83 -4.80
CA ILE A 33 -1.51 -15.59 -3.55
C ILE A 33 -0.53 -16.76 -3.66
N ASP A 34 -0.54 -17.50 -4.78
CA ASP A 34 0.44 -18.56 -5.04
C ASP A 34 1.87 -17.99 -5.06
N ILE A 35 2.08 -16.84 -5.71
CA ILE A 35 3.40 -16.19 -5.80
C ILE A 35 3.88 -15.80 -4.40
N LEU A 36 3.07 -15.08 -3.62
CA LEU A 36 3.42 -14.68 -2.25
C LEU A 36 3.70 -15.90 -1.36
N ALA A 37 2.90 -16.97 -1.48
CA ALA A 37 3.13 -18.22 -0.75
C ALA A 37 4.47 -18.87 -1.13
N CYS A 38 4.82 -18.90 -2.42
CA CYS A 38 6.12 -19.41 -2.87
C CYS A 38 7.28 -18.59 -2.29
N LEU A 39 7.20 -17.26 -2.33
CA LEU A 39 8.24 -16.38 -1.78
C LEU A 39 8.37 -16.55 -0.26
N PHE A 40 7.24 -16.70 0.46
CA PHE A 40 7.24 -16.98 1.90
C PHE A 40 7.98 -18.29 2.21
N LEU A 41 7.68 -19.35 1.47
CA LEU A 41 8.31 -20.65 1.66
C LEU A 41 9.80 -20.65 1.27
N LEU A 42 10.18 -19.95 0.20
CA LEU A 42 11.59 -19.73 -0.15
C LEU A 42 12.34 -18.97 0.95
N ALA A 43 11.72 -17.94 1.52
CA ALA A 43 12.28 -17.20 2.65
C ALA A 43 12.45 -18.09 3.89
N GLU A 44 11.55 -19.06 4.11
CA GLU A 44 11.70 -20.10 5.14
C GLU A 44 12.66 -21.24 4.74
N GLY A 45 13.27 -21.20 3.55
CA GLY A 45 14.29 -22.16 3.12
C GLY A 45 13.73 -23.44 2.52
N VAL A 46 12.44 -23.46 2.20
CA VAL A 46 11.78 -24.56 1.51
C VAL A 46 12.15 -24.54 0.03
N ASP A 47 12.49 -25.71 -0.52
CA ASP A 47 12.83 -25.86 -1.94
C ASP A 47 11.58 -25.91 -2.81
N ILE A 48 11.08 -24.73 -3.19
CA ILE A 48 9.93 -24.57 -4.09
C ILE A 48 10.42 -24.52 -5.55
N PRO A 49 9.79 -25.24 -6.50
CA PRO A 49 10.20 -25.25 -7.90
C PRO A 49 9.66 -24.03 -8.67
N LEU A 50 9.94 -22.84 -8.14
CA LEU A 50 9.69 -21.55 -8.78
C LEU A 50 10.96 -21.09 -9.50
N LYS A 51 10.82 -20.61 -10.73
CA LYS A 51 11.94 -20.04 -11.49
C LYS A 51 11.49 -18.88 -12.39
N VAL A 52 12.41 -17.95 -12.61
CA VAL A 52 12.30 -16.97 -13.69
C VAL A 52 13.11 -17.49 -14.88
N GLU A 53 12.43 -17.71 -16.00
CA GLU A 53 13.05 -18.05 -17.27
C GLU A 53 13.30 -16.77 -18.08
N ASP A 54 14.54 -16.58 -18.52
CA ASP A 54 14.94 -15.48 -19.41
C ASP A 54 15.30 -16.06 -20.77
N ASP A 55 14.50 -15.75 -21.78
CA ASP A 55 14.73 -16.13 -23.17
C ASP A 55 15.28 -14.97 -24.00
N LYS A 56 16.13 -14.09 -23.45
CA LYS A 56 16.72 -12.89 -24.11
C LYS A 56 15.70 -11.84 -24.60
N ILE A 57 14.43 -12.19 -24.76
CA ILE A 57 13.35 -11.37 -25.35
C ILE A 57 12.16 -11.25 -24.39
N ASN A 58 11.94 -12.24 -23.54
CA ASN A 58 10.86 -12.40 -22.59
C ASN A 58 11.40 -12.88 -21.23
N LEU A 59 10.72 -12.44 -20.18
CA LEU A 59 10.85 -13.00 -18.85
C LEU A 59 9.55 -13.76 -18.56
N THR A 60 9.67 -14.99 -18.07
CA THR A 60 8.52 -15.84 -17.72
C THR A 60 8.70 -16.40 -16.32
N LEU A 61 7.71 -16.21 -15.46
CA LEU A 61 7.66 -16.83 -14.13
C LEU A 61 6.97 -18.19 -14.22
N VAL A 62 7.67 -19.25 -13.84
CA VAL A 62 7.18 -20.62 -13.93
C VAL A 62 7.20 -21.27 -12.56
N LEU A 63 6.04 -21.78 -12.14
CA LEU A 63 5.91 -22.67 -10.99
C LEU A 63 5.57 -24.08 -11.48
N LYS A 64 6.42 -25.05 -11.15
CA LYS A 64 6.16 -26.47 -11.46
C LYS A 64 5.37 -27.14 -10.34
N GLU A 65 4.65 -28.21 -10.67
CA GLU A 65 3.95 -29.03 -9.69
C GLU A 65 4.92 -29.70 -8.70
N ILE A 66 4.51 -29.75 -7.44
CA ILE A 66 5.20 -30.43 -6.35
C ILE A 66 4.68 -31.88 -6.32
N ILE A 67 5.31 -32.75 -7.12
CA ILE A 67 4.84 -34.13 -7.32
C ILE A 67 5.61 -35.07 -6.38
N ALA A 68 4.89 -35.82 -5.53
CA ALA A 68 5.43 -36.98 -4.84
C ALA A 68 5.68 -38.10 -5.86
N LYS A 69 6.88 -38.70 -5.86
CA LYS A 69 7.14 -39.84 -6.74
C LYS A 69 6.16 -40.95 -6.34
N SER A 70 5.29 -41.35 -7.26
CA SER A 70 4.42 -42.50 -7.03
C SER A 70 5.32 -43.70 -6.75
N THR A 71 5.06 -44.39 -5.64
CA THR A 71 5.71 -45.66 -5.33
C THR A 71 5.40 -46.61 -6.49
N GLU A 72 6.38 -46.86 -7.35
CA GLU A 72 6.27 -47.85 -8.42
C GLU A 72 5.86 -49.18 -7.79
N GLN A 73 4.62 -49.60 -8.03
CA GLN A 73 4.27 -51.01 -7.92
C GLN A 73 5.20 -51.73 -8.90
N LYS A 74 6.11 -52.52 -8.35
CA LYS A 74 6.99 -53.43 -9.08
C LYS A 74 6.15 -54.36 -9.97
N SER A 75 5.94 -53.98 -11.22
CA SER A 75 5.54 -54.94 -12.26
C SER A 75 6.10 -54.53 -13.63
N LYS A 76 7.21 -55.18 -13.93
CA LYS A 76 7.84 -55.51 -15.22
C LYS A 76 8.59 -54.41 -16.00
N PRO A 77 9.79 -54.76 -16.52
CA PRO A 77 10.61 -53.84 -17.30
C PRO A 77 10.16 -53.89 -18.76
N GLU A 78 9.94 -52.74 -19.39
CA GLU A 78 10.32 -52.50 -20.78
C GLU A 78 10.09 -51.04 -21.21
N ILE A 79 11.22 -50.41 -21.59
CA ILE A 79 11.37 -49.46 -22.70
C ILE A 79 10.97 -47.98 -22.48
N LYS A 80 12.03 -47.16 -22.56
CA LYS A 80 12.15 -45.72 -22.87
C LYS A 80 11.92 -44.72 -21.73
N GLN A 81 13.07 -44.24 -21.23
CA GLN A 81 13.29 -42.91 -20.69
C GLN A 81 12.55 -41.84 -21.52
N LYS A 82 11.35 -41.48 -21.10
CA LYS A 82 10.87 -40.10 -21.20
C LYS A 82 10.94 -39.59 -19.78
N SER A 83 11.84 -38.64 -19.53
CA SER A 83 11.75 -37.80 -18.35
C SER A 83 10.33 -37.24 -18.32
N GLU A 84 9.51 -37.63 -17.33
CA GLU A 84 8.26 -36.95 -17.07
C GLU A 84 8.58 -35.49 -16.77
N GLU A 85 8.38 -34.62 -17.77
CA GLU A 85 8.49 -33.18 -17.57
C GLU A 85 7.42 -32.80 -16.55
N LYS A 86 7.85 -32.45 -15.34
CA LYS A 86 6.96 -31.93 -14.29
C LYS A 86 6.09 -30.84 -14.89
N LYS A 87 4.77 -31.04 -14.85
CA LYS A 87 3.79 -30.13 -15.40
C LYS A 87 3.88 -28.78 -14.67
N ASN A 88 3.65 -27.69 -15.41
CA ASN A 88 3.63 -26.36 -14.82
C ASN A 88 2.28 -26.14 -14.13
N LYS A 89 2.31 -25.76 -12.84
CA LYS A 89 1.13 -25.27 -12.12
C LYS A 89 0.68 -23.93 -12.72
N PHE A 90 1.64 -23.06 -13.03
CA PHE A 90 1.42 -21.90 -13.90
C PHE A 90 2.69 -21.51 -14.66
N SER A 91 2.50 -20.76 -15.75
CA SER A 91 3.55 -20.08 -16.50
C SER A 91 3.01 -18.70 -16.90
N ILE A 92 3.67 -17.65 -16.45
CA ILE A 92 3.16 -16.27 -16.54
C ILE A 92 4.24 -15.38 -17.17
N THR A 93 3.89 -14.69 -18.25
CA THR A 93 4.77 -13.69 -18.85
C THR A 93 4.94 -12.49 -17.90
N MET A 94 6.18 -12.13 -17.61
CA MET A 94 6.55 -10.97 -16.79
C MET A 94 6.62 -9.69 -17.64
N LYS A 95 5.51 -9.40 -18.32
CA LYS A 95 5.28 -8.18 -19.09
C LYS A 95 3.91 -7.65 -18.75
N GLY A 96 3.79 -6.33 -18.66
CA GLY A 96 2.51 -5.67 -18.43
C GLY A 96 2.41 -4.40 -19.26
N MET A 97 1.18 -4.04 -19.64
CA MET A 97 0.91 -2.84 -20.41
C MET A 97 0.91 -1.64 -19.46
N CYS A 98 1.83 -0.69 -19.67
CA CYS A 98 1.94 0.53 -18.86
C CYS A 98 1.87 1.77 -19.76
N SER A 99 1.22 2.82 -19.27
CA SER A 99 1.19 4.14 -19.89
C SER A 99 2.46 4.91 -19.53
N ILE A 100 3.42 4.93 -20.46
CA ILE A 100 4.71 5.58 -20.24
C ILE A 100 4.64 7.02 -20.75
N GLU A 101 5.08 7.96 -19.92
CA GLU A 101 5.29 9.35 -20.29
C GLU A 101 6.49 9.48 -21.25
N LYS A 102 6.29 10.19 -22.36
CA LYS A 102 7.36 10.53 -23.30
C LYS A 102 7.97 11.89 -22.99
N GLU A 103 9.08 12.19 -23.65
CA GLU A 103 9.76 13.50 -23.60
C GLU A 103 8.87 14.69 -23.99
N ASP A 104 7.82 14.45 -24.81
CA ASP A 104 6.83 15.47 -25.19
C ASP A 104 5.65 15.57 -24.20
N ASN A 105 5.72 14.90 -23.04
CA ASN A 105 4.66 14.73 -22.04
C ASN A 105 3.41 13.97 -22.53
N THR A 106 3.46 13.35 -23.72
CA THR A 106 2.39 12.46 -24.19
C THR A 106 2.54 11.06 -23.62
N PHE A 107 1.42 10.38 -23.36
CA PHE A 107 1.43 9.00 -22.87
C PHE A 107 1.31 8.01 -24.02
N LYS A 108 2.11 6.94 -23.96
CA LYS A 108 1.96 5.79 -24.86
C LYS A 108 1.95 4.49 -24.09
N ASN A 109 0.94 3.68 -24.35
CA ASN A 109 0.88 2.34 -23.78
C ASN A 109 1.95 1.45 -24.44
N LYS A 110 2.79 0.85 -23.61
CA LYS A 110 3.86 -0.05 -24.02
C LYS A 110 3.90 -1.25 -23.07
N ASN A 111 4.17 -2.42 -23.63
CA ASN A 111 4.49 -3.59 -22.81
C ASN A 111 5.87 -3.41 -22.16
N VAL A 112 5.87 -3.21 -20.84
CA VAL A 112 7.06 -3.06 -20.01
C VAL A 112 7.45 -4.42 -19.45
N LEU A 113 8.73 -4.76 -19.62
CA LEU A 113 9.32 -5.95 -19.03
C LEU A 113 9.52 -5.72 -17.52
N GLN A 114 9.07 -6.66 -16.70
CA GLN A 114 9.02 -6.51 -15.24
C GLN A 114 10.34 -6.96 -14.60
N THR A 115 11.45 -6.30 -14.97
CA THR A 115 12.81 -6.68 -14.56
C THR A 115 13.03 -6.58 -13.06
N ARG A 116 12.59 -5.49 -12.41
CA ARG A 116 12.73 -5.38 -10.94
C ARG A 116 11.88 -6.41 -10.21
N ALA A 117 10.67 -6.71 -10.69
CA ALA A 117 9.88 -7.80 -10.14
C ALA A 117 10.61 -9.15 -10.23
N ALA A 118 11.26 -9.42 -11.37
CA ALA A 118 12.10 -10.60 -11.54
C ALA A 118 13.30 -10.60 -10.58
N ASP A 119 13.97 -9.47 -10.38
CA ASP A 119 15.08 -9.34 -9.42
C ASP A 119 14.63 -9.63 -7.98
N VAL A 120 13.44 -9.15 -7.58
CA VAL A 120 12.86 -9.47 -6.26
C VAL A 120 12.61 -10.97 -6.13
N ILE A 121 12.01 -11.61 -7.13
CA ILE A 121 11.72 -13.05 -7.09
C ILE A 121 13.03 -13.86 -7.06
N ASN A 122 14.00 -13.52 -7.91
CA ASN A 122 15.31 -14.17 -7.94
C ASN A 122 16.06 -14.01 -6.62
N PHE A 123 15.96 -12.84 -5.97
CA PHE A 123 16.53 -12.65 -4.63
C PHE A 123 16.01 -13.68 -3.62
N PHE A 124 14.70 -13.98 -3.60
CA PHE A 124 14.15 -15.02 -2.71
C PHE A 124 14.63 -16.43 -3.10
N ILE A 125 14.74 -16.71 -4.39
CA ILE A 125 15.25 -18.00 -4.90
C ILE A 125 16.70 -18.21 -4.47
N ASP A 126 17.55 -17.20 -4.63
CA ASP A 126 18.99 -17.25 -4.38
C ASP A 126 19.31 -17.26 -2.88
N THR A 127 18.51 -16.57 -2.06
CA THR A 127 18.76 -16.47 -0.61
C THR A 127 18.23 -17.66 0.18
N LYS A 128 17.48 -18.59 -0.42
CA LYS A 128 16.83 -19.70 0.29
C LYS A 128 17.81 -20.58 1.09
N THR A 129 19.06 -20.71 0.68
CA THR A 129 20.09 -21.49 1.41
C THR A 129 21.11 -20.63 2.17
N ASN A 130 20.95 -19.31 2.20
CA ASN A 130 21.93 -18.42 2.82
C ASN A 130 21.92 -18.57 4.36
N PRO A 131 23.04 -18.95 5.00
CA PRO A 131 23.11 -19.16 6.45
C PRO A 131 22.97 -17.86 7.25
N ASP A 132 23.33 -16.69 6.70
CA ASP A 132 23.30 -15.41 7.43
C ASP A 132 21.89 -14.98 7.84
N ILE A 133 20.87 -15.43 7.11
CA ILE A 133 19.46 -15.13 7.39
C ILE A 133 18.77 -16.24 8.19
N ARG A 134 19.47 -17.32 8.55
CA ARG A 134 18.94 -18.49 9.30
C ARG A 134 19.20 -18.36 10.80
N GLU A 135 18.68 -19.29 11.60
CA GLU A 135 18.90 -19.29 13.04
C GLU A 135 20.40 -19.27 13.39
N GLY A 136 20.83 -18.29 14.17
CA GLY A 136 22.25 -18.08 14.53
C GLY A 136 23.05 -17.27 13.52
N GLY A 137 22.45 -16.89 12.38
CA GLY A 137 23.04 -16.00 11.38
C GLY A 137 23.04 -14.52 11.80
N LYS A 138 23.85 -13.71 11.12
CA LYS A 138 24.03 -12.27 11.39
C LYS A 138 22.73 -11.46 11.30
N TYR A 139 21.81 -11.87 10.42
CA TYR A 139 20.54 -11.21 10.14
C TYR A 139 19.34 -12.07 10.58
N ALA A 140 19.55 -13.03 11.48
CA ALA A 140 18.48 -13.89 12.00
C ALA A 140 17.36 -13.07 12.69
N GLU A 141 16.18 -13.69 12.83
CA GLU A 141 15.11 -13.14 13.68
C GLU A 141 15.63 -12.97 15.13
N PRO A 142 15.38 -11.81 15.76
CA PRO A 142 15.90 -11.52 17.09
C PRO A 142 15.19 -12.38 18.14
N ARG A 143 15.96 -12.89 19.10
CA ARG A 143 15.47 -13.66 20.26
C ARG A 143 15.56 -12.87 21.56
N THR A 144 16.23 -11.72 21.52
CA THR A 144 16.38 -10.80 22.66
C THR A 144 16.06 -9.37 22.25
N TYR A 145 15.74 -8.54 23.24
CA TYR A 145 15.52 -7.11 23.04
C TYR A 145 16.77 -6.40 22.49
N GLU A 146 17.97 -6.80 22.93
CA GLU A 146 19.23 -6.24 22.43
C GLU A 146 19.43 -6.55 20.94
N GLU A 147 19.16 -7.79 20.52
CA GLU A 147 19.22 -8.17 19.11
C GLU A 147 18.19 -7.40 18.27
N PHE A 148 16.96 -7.24 18.79
CA PHE A 148 15.91 -6.47 18.14
C PHE A 148 16.33 -5.02 17.90
N ASN A 149 16.90 -4.36 18.92
CA ASN A 149 17.38 -2.98 18.83
C ASN A 149 18.50 -2.77 17.81
N THR A 150 19.20 -3.83 17.38
CA THR A 150 20.21 -3.68 16.31
C THR A 150 19.58 -3.42 14.93
N GLY A 151 18.30 -3.76 14.73
CA GLY A 151 17.62 -3.66 13.44
C GLY A 151 18.18 -4.55 12.32
N LYS A 152 19.18 -5.40 12.60
CA LYS A 152 19.86 -6.23 11.57
C LYS A 152 18.91 -7.18 10.87
N PHE A 153 17.90 -7.69 11.58
CA PHE A 153 16.89 -8.61 11.06
C PHE A 153 16.06 -8.00 9.91
N LEU A 154 16.03 -6.68 9.75
CA LEU A 154 15.38 -6.01 8.61
C LEU A 154 16.06 -6.36 7.27
N ASN A 155 17.30 -6.84 7.29
CA ASN A 155 18.01 -7.36 6.11
C ASN A 155 17.72 -8.85 5.85
N ASN A 156 16.67 -9.41 6.44
CA ASN A 156 16.28 -10.80 6.28
C ASN A 156 15.14 -10.95 5.24
N ALA A 157 15.25 -11.93 4.35
CA ALA A 157 14.20 -12.26 3.39
C ALA A 157 12.86 -12.60 4.08
N ARG A 158 12.87 -13.22 5.27
CA ARG A 158 11.66 -13.51 6.05
C ARG A 158 10.92 -12.24 6.46
N TRP A 159 11.66 -11.23 6.92
CA TRP A 159 11.07 -9.95 7.28
C TRP A 159 10.49 -9.24 6.04
N LEU A 160 11.25 -9.23 4.94
CA LEU A 160 10.84 -8.64 3.67
C LEU A 160 9.51 -9.21 3.16
N ILE A 161 9.35 -10.54 3.11
CA ILE A 161 8.11 -11.14 2.63
C ILE A 161 6.94 -10.94 3.59
N GLN A 162 7.18 -10.96 4.91
CA GLN A 162 6.16 -10.65 5.90
C GLN A 162 5.63 -9.23 5.70
N TYR A 163 6.51 -8.27 5.43
CA TYR A 163 6.12 -6.89 5.17
C TYR A 163 5.36 -6.75 3.83
N TYR A 164 5.78 -7.45 2.76
CA TYR A 164 4.98 -7.50 1.53
C TYR A 164 3.57 -8.07 1.76
N ILE A 165 3.45 -9.13 2.55
CA ILE A 165 2.16 -9.74 2.89
C ILE A 165 1.30 -8.75 3.68
N PHE A 166 1.88 -8.09 4.69
CA PHE A 166 1.20 -7.12 5.54
C PHE A 166 0.67 -5.93 4.74
N GLU A 167 1.49 -5.36 3.86
CA GLU A 167 1.11 -4.17 3.08
C GLU A 167 0.16 -4.50 1.91
N TYR A 168 0.31 -5.67 1.28
CA TYR A 168 -0.42 -6.00 0.05
C TYR A 168 -1.74 -6.75 0.30
N LEU A 169 -1.84 -7.54 1.38
CA LEU A 169 -3.07 -8.27 1.72
C LEU A 169 -3.88 -7.47 2.73
N ASP A 170 -4.82 -6.68 2.22
CA ASP A 170 -5.65 -5.72 2.95
C ASP A 170 -7.03 -6.25 3.37
N SER A 171 -7.28 -7.57 3.30
CA SER A 171 -8.55 -8.18 3.71
C SER A 171 -8.36 -9.53 4.41
N GLU A 172 -9.28 -9.84 5.33
CA GLU A 172 -9.29 -11.10 6.07
C GLU A 172 -9.36 -12.30 5.12
N GLU A 173 -10.20 -12.23 4.08
CA GLU A 173 -10.36 -13.31 3.09
C GLU A 173 -9.05 -13.58 2.34
N LYS A 174 -8.35 -12.52 1.92
CA LYS A 174 -7.05 -12.62 1.22
C LYS A 174 -6.00 -13.27 2.13
N ILE A 175 -5.97 -12.91 3.42
CA ILE A 175 -5.04 -13.48 4.41
C ILE A 175 -5.37 -14.97 4.67
N ILE A 176 -6.65 -15.32 4.80
CA ILE A 176 -7.09 -16.72 4.97
C ILE A 176 -6.72 -17.55 3.74
N GLU A 177 -6.93 -17.03 2.53
CA GLU A 177 -6.57 -17.69 1.28
C GLU A 177 -5.05 -17.93 1.19
N PHE A 178 -4.25 -16.94 1.57
CA PHE A 178 -2.81 -17.06 1.68
C PHE A 178 -2.40 -18.16 2.66
N ALA A 179 -2.95 -18.16 3.89
CA ALA A 179 -2.63 -19.16 4.90
C ALA A 179 -2.98 -20.59 4.43
N LYS A 180 -4.12 -20.77 3.77
CA LYS A 180 -4.53 -22.06 3.17
C LYS A 180 -3.56 -22.50 2.07
N THR A 181 -3.14 -21.58 1.21
CA THR A 181 -2.21 -21.85 0.11
C THR A 181 -0.83 -22.28 0.64
N VAL A 182 -0.29 -21.56 1.62
CA VAL A 182 0.97 -21.92 2.31
C VAL A 182 0.87 -23.31 2.95
N TYR A 183 -0.23 -23.59 3.64
CA TYR A 183 -0.44 -24.90 4.27
C TYR A 183 -0.49 -26.03 3.24
N SER A 184 -1.23 -25.86 2.14
CA SER A 184 -1.32 -26.86 1.06
C SER A 184 0.04 -27.15 0.45
N MET A 185 0.78 -26.09 0.05
CA MET A 185 2.11 -26.23 -0.54
C MET A 185 3.10 -26.93 0.41
N LEU A 186 3.08 -26.61 1.71
CA LEU A 186 3.90 -27.30 2.71
C LEU A 186 3.56 -28.78 2.81
N LYS A 187 2.28 -29.17 2.74
CA LYS A 187 1.87 -30.58 2.75
C LYS A 187 2.35 -31.32 1.52
N GLU A 188 2.20 -30.72 0.34
CA GLU A 188 2.73 -31.27 -0.91
C GLU A 188 4.26 -31.47 -0.82
N CYS A 189 4.99 -30.48 -0.30
CA CYS A 189 6.44 -30.61 -0.08
C CYS A 189 6.78 -31.75 0.88
N ILE A 190 6.05 -31.88 1.99
CA ILE A 190 6.26 -32.96 2.97
C ILE A 190 6.04 -34.32 2.32
N GLU A 191 4.96 -34.49 1.55
CA GLU A 191 4.66 -35.74 0.84
C GLU A 191 5.73 -36.09 -0.19
N GLN A 192 6.19 -35.08 -0.96
CA GLN A 192 7.29 -35.26 -1.89
C GLN A 192 8.56 -35.72 -1.15
N LYS A 193 8.97 -35.04 -0.09
CA LYS A 193 10.19 -35.40 0.66
C LYS A 193 10.08 -36.73 1.39
N LYS A 194 8.88 -37.13 1.81
CA LYS A 194 8.60 -38.50 2.30
C LYS A 194 8.83 -39.54 1.20
N SER A 195 8.35 -39.29 -0.02
CA SER A 195 8.57 -40.19 -1.17
C SER A 195 10.05 -40.28 -1.59
N GLU A 196 10.83 -39.22 -1.36
CA GLU A 196 12.28 -39.18 -1.64
C GLU A 196 13.13 -39.83 -0.55
N GLY A 197 12.56 -40.16 0.62
CA GLY A 197 13.29 -40.72 1.77
C GLY A 197 14.06 -39.70 2.61
N SER A 198 13.81 -38.41 2.42
CA SER A 198 14.54 -37.30 3.07
C SER A 198 13.99 -36.97 4.47
N ASN A 199 14.20 -37.87 5.44
CA ASN A 199 13.64 -37.73 6.80
C ASN A 199 14.01 -36.42 7.52
N ASN A 200 15.21 -35.89 7.31
CA ASN A 200 15.63 -34.63 7.94
C ASN A 200 14.90 -33.42 7.35
N GLU A 201 14.71 -33.38 6.04
CA GLU A 201 13.94 -32.33 5.37
C GLU A 201 12.46 -32.40 5.76
N VAL A 202 11.90 -33.60 5.88
CA VAL A 202 10.53 -33.80 6.38
C VAL A 202 10.36 -33.21 7.78
N LYS A 203 11.29 -33.50 8.70
CA LYS A 203 11.26 -32.93 10.06
C LYS A 203 11.37 -31.41 10.06
N TYR A 204 12.18 -30.85 9.16
CA TYR A 204 12.31 -29.41 8.99
C TYR A 204 11.02 -28.78 8.47
N LEU A 205 10.40 -29.35 7.43
CA LEU A 205 9.11 -28.87 6.92
C LEU A 205 7.99 -28.98 7.97
N GLU A 206 7.97 -30.07 8.75
CA GLU A 206 7.04 -30.23 9.87
C GLU A 206 7.28 -29.19 10.99
N SER A 207 8.53 -28.75 11.21
CA SER A 207 8.82 -27.68 12.17
C SER A 207 8.29 -26.32 11.70
N ILE A 208 8.39 -26.02 10.39
CA ILE A 208 7.79 -24.82 9.78
C ILE A 208 6.27 -24.84 9.93
N VAL A 209 5.62 -25.99 9.68
CA VAL A 209 4.18 -26.13 9.90
C VAL A 209 3.80 -25.80 11.34
N ASN A 210 4.58 -26.28 12.32
CA ASN A 210 4.31 -25.99 13.74
C ASN A 210 4.64 -24.54 14.13
N LYS A 211 5.52 -23.84 13.40
CA LYS A 211 5.80 -22.41 13.58
C LYS A 211 4.62 -21.57 13.09
N CYS A 212 4.05 -21.93 11.94
CA CYS A 212 3.01 -21.12 11.26
C CYS A 212 1.57 -21.48 11.66
N PHE A 213 1.30 -22.73 12.06
CA PHE A 213 -0.05 -23.24 12.25
C PHE A 213 -0.23 -23.95 13.59
N VAL A 214 -1.41 -23.78 14.20
CA VAL A 214 -1.83 -24.48 15.41
C VAL A 214 -3.08 -25.32 15.10
N LYS A 215 -3.16 -26.52 15.67
CA LYS A 215 -4.39 -27.33 15.60
C LYS A 215 -5.49 -26.65 16.41
N SER A 216 -6.72 -26.65 15.91
CA SER A 216 -7.87 -26.08 16.62
C SER A 216 -8.08 -26.66 18.02
N SER A 217 -7.79 -27.96 18.22
CA SER A 217 -7.81 -28.61 19.54
C SER A 217 -6.85 -27.98 20.56
N ASN A 218 -5.81 -27.30 20.09
CA ASN A 218 -4.76 -26.66 20.89
C ASN A 218 -4.83 -25.13 20.83
N ALA A 219 -5.85 -24.56 20.18
CA ALA A 219 -6.00 -23.11 20.04
C ALA A 219 -6.17 -22.40 21.40
N ASN A 220 -6.67 -23.11 22.41
CA ASN A 220 -6.81 -22.59 23.78
C ASN A 220 -5.53 -22.72 24.63
N THR A 221 -4.37 -22.99 24.03
CA THR A 221 -3.10 -23.04 24.76
C THR A 221 -2.59 -21.63 25.11
N ILE A 222 -1.86 -21.52 26.22
CA ILE A 222 -1.29 -20.27 26.77
C ILE A 222 -0.53 -19.47 25.69
N LYS A 223 0.17 -20.14 24.76
CA LYS A 223 0.94 -19.49 23.70
C LYS A 223 0.07 -18.79 22.65
N ALA A 224 -1.02 -19.41 22.21
CA ALA A 224 -1.94 -18.81 21.25
C ALA A 224 -2.70 -17.64 21.88
N LYS A 225 -3.09 -17.79 23.15
CA LYS A 225 -3.71 -16.72 23.93
C LYS A 225 -2.80 -15.50 24.08
N HIS A 226 -1.50 -15.71 24.33
CA HIS A 226 -0.54 -14.61 24.46
C HIS A 226 -0.40 -13.76 23.17
N ILE A 227 -0.54 -14.36 21.98
CA ILE A 227 -0.51 -13.61 20.71
C ILE A 227 -1.77 -12.73 20.60
N ILE A 228 -2.93 -13.28 20.93
CA ILE A 228 -4.19 -12.51 20.97
C ILE A 228 -4.09 -11.38 21.99
N ASP A 229 -3.62 -11.66 23.20
CA ASP A 229 -3.44 -10.65 24.25
C ASP A 229 -2.47 -9.53 23.80
N ILE A 230 -1.39 -9.85 23.06
CA ILE A 230 -0.48 -8.84 22.48
C ILE A 230 -1.19 -8.01 21.41
N MET A 231 -1.97 -8.65 20.54
CA MET A 231 -2.75 -7.94 19.52
C MET A 231 -3.79 -7.03 20.16
N ASP A 232 -4.45 -7.47 21.23
CA ASP A 232 -5.38 -6.65 22.01
C ASP A 232 -4.67 -5.49 22.73
N VAL A 233 -3.39 -5.63 23.10
CA VAL A 233 -2.61 -4.52 23.67
C VAL A 233 -2.15 -3.53 22.60
N ILE A 234 -1.77 -4.00 21.41
CA ILE A 234 -1.26 -3.16 20.31
C ILE A 234 -2.40 -2.48 19.55
N TYR A 235 -3.51 -3.20 19.33
CA TYR A 235 -4.63 -2.82 18.48
C TYR A 235 -5.97 -2.75 19.21
N GLY A 236 -6.03 -3.09 20.50
CA GLY A 236 -7.27 -2.98 21.26
C GLY A 236 -7.59 -1.54 21.64
N GLU A 237 -8.88 -1.31 21.87
CA GLU A 237 -9.46 0.04 22.02
C GLU A 237 -8.72 0.89 23.06
N SER A 238 -7.92 1.85 22.60
CA SER A 238 -7.37 2.87 23.50
C SER A 238 -8.42 3.96 23.77
N SER A 239 -8.41 4.54 24.97
CA SER A 239 -9.34 5.64 25.30
C SER A 239 -9.18 6.88 24.39
N LEU A 240 -8.04 6.99 23.69
CA LEU A 240 -7.76 8.06 22.72
C LEU A 240 -8.39 7.84 21.34
N GLU A 241 -8.78 6.62 20.99
CA GLU A 241 -9.38 6.30 19.68
C GLU A 241 -10.65 7.08 19.41
N ASN A 242 -11.34 7.51 20.47
CA ASN A 242 -12.63 8.21 20.39
C ASN A 242 -12.48 9.73 20.20
N VAL A 243 -11.26 10.27 20.29
CA VAL A 243 -11.02 11.73 20.23
C VAL A 243 -10.49 12.16 18.86
N LEU A 244 -9.80 11.24 18.19
CA LEU A 244 -9.13 11.51 16.92
C LEU A 244 -9.76 10.67 15.79
N PRO A 245 -9.71 11.16 14.55
CA PRO A 245 -10.12 10.38 13.38
C PRO A 245 -9.27 9.13 13.13
N PHE A 246 -8.10 9.02 13.76
CA PHE A 246 -7.11 7.97 13.53
C PHE A 246 -6.55 7.43 14.85
N THR A 247 -6.21 6.15 14.87
CA THR A 247 -5.55 5.46 15.98
C THR A 247 -4.03 5.67 15.90
N GLY A 248 -3.57 6.89 16.22
CA GLY A 248 -2.15 7.26 16.11
C GLY A 248 -1.65 7.39 14.66
N SER A 249 -0.35 7.14 14.44
CA SER A 249 0.27 7.26 13.10
C SER A 249 -0.11 6.12 12.14
N ILE A 250 -0.65 5.02 12.66
CA ILE A 250 -0.94 3.79 11.91
C ILE A 250 -2.28 3.90 11.14
N GLY A 251 -3.11 4.90 11.45
CA GLY A 251 -4.43 5.09 10.82
C GLY A 251 -4.54 6.27 9.85
N MET A 252 -3.46 7.02 9.61
CA MET A 252 -3.49 8.08 8.59
C MET A 252 -3.42 7.43 7.19
N PRO A 253 -4.22 7.90 6.21
CA PRO A 253 -4.13 7.41 4.84
C PRO A 253 -2.71 7.56 4.29
N GLU A 254 -2.09 6.44 3.94
CA GLU A 254 -0.77 6.44 3.32
C GLU A 254 -0.92 6.57 1.81
N TYR A 255 0.10 7.12 1.15
CA TYR A 255 0.04 7.16 -0.31
C TYR A 255 0.10 5.73 -0.87
N LYS A 256 -0.67 5.48 -1.92
CA LYS A 256 -0.70 4.24 -2.69
C LYS A 256 -0.49 4.55 -4.17
N SER A 257 -0.02 3.55 -4.90
CA SER A 257 -0.04 3.59 -6.36
C SER A 257 -1.43 3.13 -6.81
N ILE A 258 -2.20 3.99 -7.47
CA ILE A 258 -3.58 3.67 -7.89
C ILE A 258 -3.79 3.91 -9.38
N SER A 259 -4.80 3.23 -9.95
CA SER A 259 -5.22 3.40 -11.34
C SER A 259 -5.83 4.77 -11.58
N SER A 260 -5.63 5.30 -12.78
CA SER A 260 -6.25 6.56 -13.20
C SER A 260 -7.75 6.37 -13.44
N TYR A 261 -8.55 7.31 -12.94
CA TYR A 261 -9.98 7.41 -13.13
C TYR A 261 -10.33 8.26 -14.37
N ASN A 262 -11.21 7.74 -15.22
CA ASN A 262 -11.81 8.47 -16.32
C ASN A 262 -13.23 8.89 -15.92
N ARG A 263 -13.39 10.16 -15.55
CA ARG A 263 -14.68 10.74 -15.11
C ARG A 263 -15.78 10.68 -16.18
N LYS A 264 -15.42 10.72 -17.47
CA LYS A 264 -16.42 10.69 -18.57
C LYS A 264 -17.00 9.30 -18.79
N GLU A 265 -16.19 8.27 -18.63
CA GLU A 265 -16.57 6.87 -18.83
C GLU A 265 -16.97 6.17 -17.52
N ASP A 266 -16.76 6.84 -16.38
CA ASP A 266 -16.88 6.28 -15.02
C ASP A 266 -16.14 4.96 -14.87
N SER A 267 -14.89 4.93 -15.33
CA SER A 267 -14.06 3.73 -15.41
C SER A 267 -12.62 3.98 -14.96
N PHE A 268 -11.91 2.92 -14.58
CA PHE A 268 -10.51 2.98 -14.21
C PHE A 268 -9.63 2.37 -15.29
N ASP A 269 -8.54 3.07 -15.64
CA ASP A 269 -7.51 2.59 -16.55
C ASP A 269 -6.37 1.95 -15.75
N SER A 270 -6.35 0.61 -15.72
CA SER A 270 -5.31 -0.15 -15.02
C SER A 270 -3.93 -0.02 -15.67
N SER A 271 -3.83 0.46 -16.91
CA SER A 271 -2.54 0.67 -17.59
C SER A 271 -1.85 1.97 -17.17
N SER A 272 -2.62 2.95 -16.67
CA SER A 272 -2.13 4.25 -16.23
C SER A 272 -2.23 4.40 -14.71
N ILE A 273 -1.12 4.23 -14.00
CA ILE A 273 -1.06 4.38 -12.54
C ILE A 273 -0.33 5.66 -12.13
N TYR A 274 -0.61 6.15 -10.92
CA TYR A 274 0.10 7.27 -10.32
C TYR A 274 0.22 7.12 -8.79
N SER A 275 1.18 7.85 -8.21
CA SER A 275 1.36 7.90 -6.76
C SER A 275 0.46 8.98 -6.18
N ASN A 276 -0.55 8.60 -5.40
CA ASN A 276 -1.60 9.52 -4.98
C ASN A 276 -1.26 10.34 -3.71
N CYS A 277 -0.01 10.83 -3.60
CA CYS A 277 0.49 11.43 -2.36
C CYS A 277 -0.31 12.65 -1.90
N VAL A 278 -0.66 13.55 -2.83
CA VAL A 278 -1.42 14.77 -2.51
C VAL A 278 -2.86 14.42 -2.19
N GLU A 279 -3.42 13.47 -2.93
CA GLU A 279 -4.78 12.96 -2.76
C GLU A 279 -4.94 12.27 -1.40
N ALA A 280 -4.01 11.41 -1.01
CA ALA A 280 -3.99 10.76 0.31
C ALA A 280 -3.86 11.79 1.44
N GLY A 281 -3.03 12.83 1.27
CA GLY A 281 -2.95 13.95 2.20
C GLY A 281 -4.28 14.70 2.35
N LEU A 282 -4.97 14.96 1.23
CA LEU A 282 -6.32 15.55 1.23
C LEU A 282 -7.34 14.64 1.89
N LEU A 283 -7.29 13.32 1.66
CA LEU A 283 -8.16 12.35 2.33
C LEU A 283 -7.98 12.43 3.85
N GLY A 284 -6.74 12.35 4.34
CA GLY A 284 -6.43 12.46 5.76
C GLY A 284 -6.90 13.80 6.36
N LEU A 285 -6.75 14.90 5.62
CA LEU A 285 -7.25 16.22 6.02
C LEU A 285 -8.78 16.24 6.13
N PHE A 286 -9.50 15.71 5.14
CA PHE A 286 -10.96 15.68 5.18
C PHE A 286 -11.51 14.75 6.27
N CYS A 287 -10.84 13.62 6.53
CA CYS A 287 -11.14 12.79 7.69
C CYS A 287 -11.00 13.60 9.00
N CYS A 288 -9.95 14.41 9.14
CA CYS A 288 -9.84 15.33 10.27
C CYS A 288 -11.00 16.33 10.34
N LEU A 289 -11.34 16.98 9.24
CA LEU A 289 -12.35 18.04 9.21
C LEU A 289 -13.77 17.50 9.47
N ALA A 290 -14.08 16.31 8.96
CA ALA A 290 -15.39 15.67 9.04
C ALA A 290 -15.64 14.88 10.33
N TYR A 291 -14.59 14.48 11.06
CA TYR A 291 -14.76 13.60 12.22
C TYR A 291 -15.55 14.22 13.35
N ASP A 292 -16.59 13.51 13.79
CA ASP A 292 -17.40 13.82 14.95
C ASP A 292 -17.07 12.88 16.11
N PRO A 293 -16.34 13.36 17.15
CA PRO A 293 -15.98 12.52 18.29
C PRO A 293 -17.19 12.05 19.10
N LYS A 294 -18.35 12.72 19.01
CA LYS A 294 -19.56 12.32 19.73
C LYS A 294 -20.21 11.09 19.09
N THR A 295 -20.26 11.04 17.77
CA THR A 295 -20.89 9.94 17.02
C THR A 295 -19.88 8.89 16.55
N LYS A 296 -18.57 9.19 16.68
CA LYS A 296 -17.44 8.38 16.18
C LYS A 296 -17.52 8.12 14.68
N LYS A 297 -18.02 9.11 13.94
CA LYS A 297 -18.28 9.04 12.50
C LYS A 297 -17.86 10.32 11.81
N TYR A 298 -17.53 10.21 10.53
CA TYR A 298 -17.39 11.36 9.65
C TYR A 298 -18.77 11.90 9.29
N ASN A 299 -18.93 13.21 9.42
CA ASN A 299 -20.10 13.97 9.03
C ASN A 299 -19.63 15.25 8.34
N ILE A 300 -20.25 15.59 7.23
CA ILE A 300 -19.88 16.75 6.41
C ILE A 300 -20.99 17.80 6.30
N ASP A 301 -22.10 17.63 7.03
CA ASP A 301 -23.28 18.51 6.95
C ASP A 301 -22.92 19.96 7.32
N HIS A 302 -21.95 20.14 8.22
CA HIS A 302 -21.47 21.46 8.63
C HIS A 302 -20.60 22.17 7.58
N MET A 303 -20.18 21.47 6.52
CA MET A 303 -19.27 22.04 5.50
C MET A 303 -20.01 22.87 4.43
N GLY A 304 -21.34 22.75 4.32
CA GLY A 304 -22.17 23.46 3.36
C GLY A 304 -22.56 22.61 2.15
N GLU A 305 -22.71 23.24 0.97
CA GLU A 305 -23.05 22.57 -0.29
C GLU A 305 -21.81 21.92 -0.92
N VAL A 306 -21.40 20.78 -0.37
CA VAL A 306 -20.30 19.96 -0.87
C VAL A 306 -20.60 19.30 -2.24
N SER A 307 -19.55 18.89 -2.95
CA SER A 307 -19.70 18.17 -4.22
C SER A 307 -20.43 16.83 -4.05
N PRO A 308 -21.17 16.36 -5.07
CA PRO A 308 -21.86 15.07 -5.02
C PRO A 308 -20.93 13.88 -4.75
N ASP A 309 -19.71 13.92 -5.31
CA ASP A 309 -18.71 12.85 -5.13
C ASP A 309 -18.16 12.82 -3.69
N LEU A 310 -17.87 13.99 -3.10
CA LEU A 310 -17.44 14.09 -1.71
C LEU A 310 -18.53 13.56 -0.76
N LYS A 311 -19.79 13.89 -1.04
CA LYS A 311 -20.94 13.38 -0.28
C LYS A 311 -21.07 11.87 -0.39
N LYS A 312 -21.06 11.32 -1.62
CA LYS A 312 -21.13 9.88 -1.87
C LYS A 312 -19.99 9.10 -1.18
N PHE A 313 -18.79 9.68 -1.15
CA PHE A 313 -17.65 9.09 -0.48
C PHE A 313 -17.91 8.96 1.02
N PHE A 314 -18.23 10.07 1.72
CA PHE A 314 -18.45 10.01 3.15
C PHE A 314 -19.74 9.31 3.56
N ASP A 315 -20.78 9.27 2.72
CA ASP A 315 -21.96 8.42 2.96
C ASP A 315 -21.58 6.93 3.04
N THR A 316 -20.61 6.51 2.22
CA THR A 316 -20.08 5.15 2.15
C THR A 316 -19.07 4.87 3.26
N TYR A 317 -18.08 5.74 3.40
CA TYR A 317 -16.95 5.65 4.33
C TYR A 317 -17.15 6.60 5.52
N ASN A 318 -18.27 6.48 6.24
CA ASN A 318 -18.61 7.38 7.37
C ASN A 318 -18.05 6.97 8.74
N LYS A 319 -17.39 5.83 8.86
CA LYS A 319 -16.83 5.39 10.14
C LYS A 319 -15.35 5.71 10.22
N GLN A 320 -14.86 5.83 11.44
CA GLN A 320 -13.42 5.86 11.72
C GLN A 320 -12.71 4.83 10.86
N LEU A 321 -11.61 5.26 10.24
CA LEU A 321 -10.84 4.47 9.28
C LEU A 321 -10.34 3.19 9.97
N GLU A 322 -11.12 2.12 9.89
CA GLU A 322 -10.70 0.80 10.37
C GLU A 322 -9.70 0.16 9.39
N THR A 323 -9.69 0.57 8.11
CA THR A 323 -8.71 0.10 7.12
C THR A 323 -8.45 1.13 6.02
N ASP A 324 -7.19 1.52 5.84
CA ASP A 324 -6.68 2.30 4.71
C ASP A 324 -6.53 1.40 3.45
N THR A 325 -7.65 1.04 2.81
CA THR A 325 -7.68 0.04 1.73
C THR A 325 -7.43 0.63 0.34
N TYR A 326 -6.94 -0.21 -0.58
CA TYR A 326 -6.76 0.19 -1.97
C TYR A 326 -8.08 0.69 -2.61
N GLU A 327 -9.20 0.02 -2.34
CA GLU A 327 -10.51 0.38 -2.85
C GLU A 327 -10.98 1.74 -2.34
N MET A 328 -10.67 2.08 -1.08
CA MET A 328 -11.01 3.39 -0.53
C MET A 328 -10.25 4.51 -1.26
N HIS A 329 -8.97 4.33 -1.59
CA HIS A 329 -8.23 5.31 -2.39
C HIS A 329 -8.76 5.41 -3.83
N MET A 330 -9.19 4.30 -4.43
CA MET A 330 -9.83 4.32 -5.75
C MET A 330 -11.13 5.15 -5.70
N GLU A 331 -11.98 4.96 -4.71
CA GLU A 331 -13.21 5.77 -4.56
C GLU A 331 -12.88 7.23 -4.22
N TRP A 332 -11.86 7.49 -3.40
CA TRP A 332 -11.40 8.85 -3.12
C TRP A 332 -10.89 9.56 -4.38
N SER A 333 -10.23 8.86 -5.29
CA SER A 333 -9.75 9.46 -6.53
C SER A 333 -10.89 10.05 -7.38
N LYS A 334 -12.10 9.49 -7.29
CA LYS A 334 -13.29 10.05 -7.96
C LYS A 334 -13.70 11.41 -7.40
N VAL A 335 -13.32 11.73 -6.16
CA VAL A 335 -13.61 13.04 -5.54
C VAL A 335 -12.70 14.13 -6.09
N VAL A 336 -11.43 13.80 -6.39
CA VAL A 336 -10.38 14.80 -6.66
C VAL A 336 -9.81 14.77 -8.07
N ALA A 337 -10.06 13.70 -8.85
CA ALA A 337 -9.56 13.58 -10.23
C ALA A 337 -10.46 14.32 -11.23
N ASP A 338 -9.84 14.85 -12.28
CA ASP A 338 -10.50 15.50 -13.43
C ASP A 338 -11.58 16.53 -13.03
N LEU A 339 -11.29 17.34 -12.00
CA LEU A 339 -12.17 18.42 -11.57
C LEU A 339 -12.28 19.51 -12.66
N GLU A 340 -13.45 20.14 -12.80
CA GLU A 340 -13.73 21.10 -13.87
C GLU A 340 -12.91 22.39 -13.76
N ASN A 341 -12.53 22.76 -12.54
CA ASN A 341 -11.74 23.95 -12.27
C ASN A 341 -10.36 23.91 -12.95
N LYS A 342 -10.19 24.82 -13.91
CA LYS A 342 -8.98 24.91 -14.73
C LYS A 342 -7.76 25.43 -13.95
N ASN A 343 -7.96 26.04 -12.79
CA ASN A 343 -6.85 26.50 -11.94
C ASN A 343 -6.24 25.36 -11.12
N ILE A 344 -6.93 24.22 -10.98
CA ILE A 344 -6.37 23.03 -10.36
C ILE A 344 -5.35 22.41 -11.31
N ARG A 345 -4.12 22.28 -10.79
CA ARG A 345 -2.95 21.77 -11.49
C ARG A 345 -2.77 20.29 -11.22
N TYR A 346 -2.48 19.55 -12.29
CA TYR A 346 -2.17 18.13 -12.26
C TYR A 346 -0.82 17.90 -12.95
N LEU A 347 -0.09 16.89 -12.49
CA LEU A 347 1.16 16.42 -13.09
C LEU A 347 0.91 15.62 -14.37
N LYS A 348 -0.29 15.08 -14.60
CA LYS A 348 -0.60 14.29 -15.79
C LYS A 348 -1.71 14.91 -16.62
N GLU A 349 -1.67 14.70 -17.94
CA GLU A 349 -2.69 15.22 -18.87
C GLU A 349 -4.09 14.64 -18.61
N ASN A 350 -4.15 13.42 -18.10
CA ASN A 350 -5.40 12.77 -17.69
C ASN A 350 -5.99 13.33 -16.39
N ARG A 351 -5.37 14.38 -15.80
CA ARG A 351 -5.84 15.10 -14.61
C ARG A 351 -6.14 14.19 -13.41
N ASN A 352 -5.30 13.18 -13.20
CA ASN A 352 -5.45 12.25 -12.07
C ASN A 352 -4.44 12.47 -10.95
N GLU A 353 -3.20 12.84 -11.27
CA GLU A 353 -2.16 13.09 -10.26
C GLU A 353 -2.04 14.59 -10.00
N LEU A 354 -2.46 15.05 -8.82
CA LEU A 354 -2.41 16.45 -8.40
C LEU A 354 -0.96 16.93 -8.29
N ALA A 355 -0.72 18.16 -8.76
CA ALA A 355 0.54 18.82 -8.50
C ALA A 355 0.66 19.16 -7.00
N PRO A 356 1.81 18.90 -6.35
CA PRO A 356 2.00 19.24 -4.95
C PRO A 356 2.03 20.76 -4.77
N GLY A 357 1.45 21.23 -3.65
CA GLY A 357 1.47 22.65 -3.31
C GLY A 357 0.26 23.11 -2.52
N ILE A 358 0.48 24.00 -1.55
CA ILE A 358 -0.58 24.50 -0.66
C ILE A 358 -1.65 25.24 -1.48
N ILE A 359 -1.26 26.13 -2.40
CA ILE A 359 -2.24 26.90 -3.17
C ILE A 359 -3.05 25.97 -4.08
N ASN A 360 -2.40 24.99 -4.71
CA ASN A 360 -3.13 23.99 -5.50
C ASN A 360 -4.13 23.19 -4.66
N MET A 361 -3.74 22.75 -3.45
CA MET A 361 -4.66 22.07 -2.52
C MET A 361 -5.83 22.96 -2.12
N LEU A 362 -5.61 24.27 -1.92
CA LEU A 362 -6.69 25.22 -1.61
C LEU A 362 -7.72 25.31 -2.74
N TYR A 363 -7.29 25.33 -4.01
CA TYR A 363 -8.21 25.27 -5.15
C TYR A 363 -9.04 23.97 -5.14
N VAL A 364 -8.42 22.83 -4.85
CA VAL A 364 -9.12 21.54 -4.75
C VAL A 364 -10.16 21.58 -3.63
N ILE A 365 -9.78 22.04 -2.43
CA ILE A 365 -10.69 22.12 -1.28
C ILE A 365 -11.87 23.04 -1.59
N ALA A 366 -11.62 24.23 -2.15
CA ALA A 366 -12.68 25.18 -2.49
C ALA A 366 -13.65 24.60 -3.53
N GLU A 367 -13.14 23.86 -4.52
CA GLU A 367 -13.97 23.18 -5.53
C GLU A 367 -14.88 22.12 -4.90
N ILE A 368 -14.30 21.16 -4.16
CA ILE A 368 -15.06 20.00 -3.65
C ILE A 368 -15.97 20.36 -2.48
N THR A 369 -15.76 21.50 -1.83
CA THR A 369 -16.64 22.05 -0.79
C THR A 369 -17.67 23.06 -1.33
N GLY A 370 -17.70 23.30 -2.64
CA GLY A 370 -18.66 24.21 -3.29
C GLY A 370 -18.40 25.71 -3.04
N ARG A 371 -17.22 26.07 -2.53
CA ARG A 371 -16.86 27.43 -2.12
C ARG A 371 -16.10 28.22 -3.18
N TYR A 372 -15.70 27.57 -4.27
CA TYR A 372 -14.84 28.18 -5.27
C TYR A 372 -15.40 29.49 -5.83
N SER A 373 -16.70 29.60 -6.09
CA SER A 373 -17.32 30.82 -6.61
C SER A 373 -17.20 32.03 -5.67
N GLU A 374 -17.24 31.79 -4.36
CA GLU A 374 -17.11 32.83 -3.33
C GLU A 374 -15.64 33.18 -3.07
N GLU A 375 -14.76 32.18 -3.15
CA GLU A 375 -13.34 32.28 -2.79
C GLU A 375 -12.41 32.54 -3.99
N GLU A 376 -12.92 32.51 -5.22
CA GLU A 376 -12.15 32.61 -6.47
C GLU A 376 -11.23 33.85 -6.49
N LYS A 377 -11.75 35.00 -6.04
CA LYS A 377 -10.98 36.26 -6.04
C LYS A 377 -9.75 36.15 -5.14
N SER A 378 -9.93 35.62 -3.93
CA SER A 378 -8.86 35.45 -2.95
C SER A 378 -7.82 34.44 -3.44
N LEU A 379 -8.26 33.31 -4.00
CA LEU A 379 -7.35 32.29 -4.54
C LEU A 379 -6.54 32.80 -5.74
N LYS A 380 -7.14 33.59 -6.63
CA LYS A 380 -6.44 34.24 -7.75
C LYS A 380 -5.40 35.24 -7.26
N GLU A 381 -5.73 36.03 -6.23
CA GLU A 381 -4.78 36.96 -5.62
C GLU A 381 -3.56 36.23 -5.04
N LEU A 382 -3.77 35.11 -4.34
CA LEU A 382 -2.68 34.27 -3.84
C LEU A 382 -1.81 33.73 -5.00
N SER A 383 -2.44 33.30 -6.09
CA SER A 383 -1.73 32.81 -7.27
C SER A 383 -0.93 33.89 -7.98
N THR A 384 -1.43 35.12 -8.06
CA THR A 384 -0.67 36.26 -8.62
C THR A 384 0.56 36.58 -7.77
N LEU A 385 0.42 36.63 -6.44
CA LEU A 385 1.54 36.85 -5.52
C LEU A 385 2.57 35.71 -5.55
N LEU A 386 2.14 34.50 -5.91
CA LEU A 386 3.03 33.35 -6.06
C LEU A 386 4.01 33.53 -7.23
N GLU A 387 3.57 34.16 -8.32
CA GLU A 387 4.37 34.43 -9.53
C GLU A 387 5.37 35.58 -9.34
N GLU A 388 5.18 36.43 -8.33
CA GLU A 388 6.09 37.55 -8.03
C GLU A 388 7.39 37.06 -7.37
N ASP A 389 8.54 37.51 -7.87
CA ASP A 389 9.88 37.20 -7.36
C ASP A 389 10.46 38.40 -6.59
N ASP A 390 9.79 38.75 -5.50
CA ASP A 390 10.14 39.85 -4.59
C ASP A 390 9.99 39.39 -3.13
N ASP A 391 10.98 39.69 -2.28
CA ASP A 391 11.03 39.24 -0.88
C ASP A 391 9.87 39.79 -0.03
N GLU A 392 9.47 41.05 -0.26
CA GLU A 392 8.39 41.72 0.47
C GLU A 392 7.04 41.08 0.09
N LYS A 393 6.88 40.79 -1.20
CA LYS A 393 5.74 40.04 -1.75
C LYS A 393 5.66 38.60 -1.30
N GLN A 394 6.80 37.95 -1.12
CA GLN A 394 6.85 36.61 -0.54
C GLN A 394 6.36 36.58 0.91
N SER A 395 6.75 37.57 1.72
CA SER A 395 6.25 37.70 3.10
C SER A 395 4.75 38.01 3.15
N GLU A 396 4.27 38.88 2.24
CA GLU A 396 2.84 39.17 2.06
C GLU A 396 2.06 37.89 1.72
N LEU A 397 2.53 37.12 0.73
CA LEU A 397 1.95 35.85 0.31
C LEU A 397 1.83 34.86 1.49
N PHE A 398 2.91 34.61 2.21
CA PHE A 398 2.91 33.67 3.34
C PHE A 398 1.94 34.08 4.44
N THR A 399 1.83 35.39 4.70
CA THR A 399 0.87 35.91 5.68
C THR A 399 -0.57 35.67 5.23
N LYS A 400 -0.91 35.99 3.98
CA LYS A 400 -2.26 35.79 3.43
C LYS A 400 -2.64 34.32 3.36
N VAL A 401 -1.74 33.44 2.91
CA VAL A 401 -1.96 31.99 2.89
C VAL A 401 -2.25 31.46 4.29
N LYS A 402 -1.49 31.90 5.31
CA LYS A 402 -1.70 31.47 6.70
C LYS A 402 -3.05 31.90 7.26
N LEU A 403 -3.48 33.13 6.95
CA LEU A 403 -4.80 33.63 7.36
C LEU A 403 -5.92 32.85 6.67
N TYR A 404 -5.83 32.67 5.36
CA TYR A 404 -6.81 31.95 4.57
C TYR A 404 -6.97 30.49 5.02
N LEU A 405 -5.85 29.76 5.20
CA LEU A 405 -5.88 28.39 5.73
C LEU A 405 -6.57 28.31 7.08
N LYS A 406 -6.26 29.25 7.97
CA LYS A 406 -6.84 29.29 9.32
C LYS A 406 -8.36 29.49 9.26
N GLU A 407 -8.83 30.44 8.45
CA GLU A 407 -10.26 30.71 8.29
C GLU A 407 -10.98 29.54 7.64
N LEU A 408 -10.45 29.03 6.51
CA LEU A 408 -11.02 27.93 5.76
C LEU A 408 -11.17 26.68 6.62
N PHE A 409 -10.09 26.19 7.23
CA PHE A 409 -10.13 24.96 8.02
C PHE A 409 -10.95 25.11 9.30
N LEU A 410 -10.93 26.27 9.96
CA LEU A 410 -11.82 26.49 11.11
C LEU A 410 -13.29 26.46 10.71
N SER A 411 -13.62 26.95 9.50
CA SER A 411 -15.00 26.94 8.98
C SER A 411 -15.45 25.54 8.53
N LEU A 412 -14.53 24.73 8.00
CA LEU A 412 -14.81 23.35 7.57
C LEU A 412 -14.73 22.35 8.72
N SER A 413 -14.18 22.74 9.86
CA SER A 413 -13.98 21.83 10.98
C SER A 413 -15.22 21.66 11.86
N LYS A 414 -15.51 20.42 12.24
CA LYS A 414 -16.48 20.14 13.29
C LYS A 414 -15.87 20.45 14.66
N LYS A 415 -16.37 21.50 15.32
CA LYS A 415 -15.97 21.86 16.69
C LYS A 415 -16.83 21.13 17.71
N TYR A 416 -16.20 20.65 18.78
CA TYR A 416 -16.90 20.05 19.90
C TYR A 416 -16.41 20.64 21.22
N THR A 417 -17.27 21.44 21.85
CA THR A 417 -17.13 21.87 23.24
C THR A 417 -17.96 20.94 24.12
N ALA A 418 -17.28 20.14 24.93
CA ALA A 418 -17.91 19.31 25.94
C ALA A 418 -18.60 20.18 27.02
N GLU A 419 -19.75 19.75 27.53
CA GLU A 419 -20.39 20.34 28.71
C GLU A 419 -19.52 20.05 29.96
N GLU A 420 -19.52 20.97 30.93
CA GLU A 420 -18.90 20.71 32.24
C GLU A 420 -19.52 19.42 32.81
N ASN A 421 -18.70 18.37 32.98
CA ASN A 421 -19.02 17.00 33.43
C ASN A 421 -19.25 15.92 32.34
N SER A 422 -18.97 16.18 31.06
CA SER A 422 -18.94 15.12 30.03
C SER A 422 -17.69 14.23 30.16
N GLU A 423 -17.85 12.90 30.03
CA GLU A 423 -16.75 11.93 29.91
C GLU A 423 -16.01 12.03 28.56
N LEU A 424 -16.57 12.76 27.58
CA LEU A 424 -15.95 12.96 26.26
C LEU A 424 -14.91 14.09 26.30
N ALA A 425 -13.74 13.84 25.70
CA ALA A 425 -12.69 14.84 25.59
C ALA A 425 -13.11 16.06 24.74
N ARG A 426 -12.69 17.25 25.15
CA ARG A 426 -12.81 18.48 24.35
C ARG A 426 -11.91 18.38 23.12
N ARG A 427 -12.43 18.72 21.93
CA ARG A 427 -11.66 18.79 20.69
C ARG A 427 -11.44 20.24 20.27
N GLU A 428 -10.19 20.67 20.24
CA GLU A 428 -9.78 21.98 19.73
C GLU A 428 -8.87 21.79 18.52
N ILE A 429 -9.09 22.57 17.46
CA ILE A 429 -8.29 22.51 16.24
C ILE A 429 -7.38 23.72 16.23
N LYS A 430 -6.08 23.44 16.27
CA LYS A 430 -5.02 24.42 16.15
C LYS A 430 -4.30 24.20 14.83
N ILE A 431 -4.10 25.28 14.09
CA ILE A 431 -3.41 25.26 12.81
C ILE A 431 -2.09 25.99 13.02
N ASP A 432 -1.01 25.19 13.08
CA ASP A 432 0.35 25.68 13.21
C ASP A 432 1.05 25.44 11.89
N ILE A 433 1.43 26.52 11.18
CA ILE A 433 2.25 26.45 9.98
C ILE A 433 3.69 26.75 10.39
N LEU A 434 4.58 25.76 10.25
CA LEU A 434 5.95 25.81 10.78
C LEU A 434 6.87 26.65 9.89
N LYS A 435 7.08 26.21 8.66
CA LYS A 435 7.96 26.88 7.70
C LYS A 435 7.46 26.69 6.27
N MET A 436 7.24 27.79 5.57
CA MET A 436 6.85 27.80 4.16
C MET A 436 8.04 28.15 3.28
N SER A 437 8.14 27.51 2.12
CA SER A 437 9.07 27.91 1.06
C SER A 437 8.44 27.76 -0.31
N LYS A 438 8.75 28.69 -1.23
CA LYS A 438 8.45 28.52 -2.66
C LYS A 438 9.33 27.40 -3.21
N CYS A 439 8.72 26.44 -3.89
CA CYS A 439 9.39 25.31 -4.52
C CYS A 439 8.84 25.11 -5.93
N SER A 440 9.72 24.76 -6.85
CA SER A 440 9.33 24.38 -8.22
C SER A 440 9.21 22.86 -8.31
N ASN A 441 8.10 22.37 -8.89
CA ASN A 441 7.95 20.96 -9.21
C ASN A 441 8.73 20.59 -10.49
N ILE A 442 8.68 19.31 -10.88
CA ILE A 442 9.37 18.77 -12.07
C ILE A 442 8.96 19.50 -13.36
N LYS A 443 7.74 20.06 -13.40
CA LYS A 443 7.22 20.85 -14.52
C LYS A 443 7.55 22.34 -14.43
N LYS A 444 8.47 22.73 -13.53
CA LYS A 444 8.86 24.12 -13.23
C LYS A 444 7.69 24.99 -12.75
N GLN A 445 6.59 24.38 -12.32
CA GLN A 445 5.48 25.12 -11.71
C GLN A 445 5.85 25.42 -10.26
N VAL A 446 5.69 26.68 -9.86
CA VAL A 446 5.97 27.14 -8.49
C VAL A 446 4.73 26.95 -7.62
N ASP A 447 4.93 26.46 -6.40
CA ASP A 447 3.95 26.48 -5.32
C ASP A 447 4.66 26.61 -3.96
N ILE A 448 3.87 26.74 -2.90
CA ILE A 448 4.34 26.76 -1.52
C ILE A 448 4.29 25.34 -0.97
N LEU A 449 5.41 24.91 -0.38
CA LEU A 449 5.48 23.69 0.41
C LEU A 449 5.80 24.03 1.86
N GLU A 450 5.21 23.25 2.78
CA GLU A 450 5.63 23.23 4.19
C GLU A 450 6.87 22.33 4.34
N LYS A 451 7.86 22.81 5.11
CA LYS A 451 9.15 22.14 5.34
C LYS A 451 9.32 21.63 6.75
#